data_AF-A0A7X2T1E8-F1
#
_entry.id   AF-A0A7X2T1E8-F1
#
_cell.length_a   1.000
_cell.length_b   1.000
_cell.length_c   1.000
_cell.angle_alpha   90.00
_cell.angle_beta   90.00
_cell.angle_gamma   90.00
#
_symmetry.space_group_name_H-M   'P 1'
#
loop_
_entity.id
_entity.type
_entity.pdbx_description
1 polymer ?
#
loop_
_entity_poly.entity_id
_entity_poly.type
_entity_poly.pdbx_seq_one_letter_code
_entity_poly.pdbx_strand_id
1 'polypeptide(L)'
;MNQIEKAYIAGIVDGEGSIMLQKFHSNEHPSPCVSIASTTLELFQWIKSTVGNGRITKKKNYNNEKHKDCYSYKINFIKIK
;
A
#
# COMPACT_ATOMS: atom_id res chain seq x y z
N MET A 1 -1.73 -8.66 -15.37
CA MET A 1 -2.93 -8.43 -14.55
C MET A 1 -4.18 -8.45 -15.43
N ASN A 2 -5.09 -9.40 -15.18
CA ASN A 2 -6.37 -9.54 -15.87
C ASN A 2 -7.47 -8.63 -15.26
N GLN A 3 -8.67 -8.62 -15.83
CA GLN A 3 -9.76 -7.73 -15.37
C GLN A 3 -10.29 -8.08 -13.98
N ILE A 4 -10.35 -9.37 -13.63
CA ILE A 4 -10.80 -9.83 -12.30
C ILE A 4 -9.81 -9.37 -11.23
N GLU A 5 -8.51 -9.51 -11.48
CA GLU A 5 -7.47 -9.04 -10.56
C GLU A 5 -7.53 -7.53 -10.36
N LYS A 6 -7.76 -6.76 -11.44
CA LYS A 6 -7.95 -5.30 -11.36
C LYS A 6 -9.16 -4.93 -10.50
N ALA A 7 -10.31 -5.56 -10.75
CA ALA A 7 -11.54 -5.29 -10.01
C ALA A 7 -11.39 -5.68 -8.53
N TYR A 8 -10.74 -6.81 -8.25
CA TYR A 8 -10.49 -7.26 -6.88
C TYR A 8 -9.56 -6.31 -6.13
N ILE A 9 -8.44 -5.90 -6.75
CA ILE A 9 -7.54 -4.89 -6.16
C ILE A 9 -8.25 -3.56 -5.97
N ALA A 10 -9.07 -3.13 -6.93
CA ALA A 10 -9.86 -1.90 -6.80
C ALA A 10 -10.82 -1.95 -5.61
N GLY A 11 -11.52 -3.08 -5.40
CA GLY A 11 -12.38 -3.26 -4.23
C GLY A 11 -11.62 -3.23 -2.90
N ILE A 12 -10.40 -3.80 -2.85
CA ILE A 12 -9.54 -3.70 -1.67
C ILE A 12 -9.11 -2.25 -1.41
N VAL A 13 -8.73 -1.51 -2.46
CA VAL A 13 -8.35 -0.09 -2.34
C VAL A 13 -9.53 0.76 -1.88
N ASP A 14 -10.74 0.48 -2.34
CA ASP A 14 -11.95 1.20 -1.95
C ASP A 14 -12.34 0.93 -0.49
N GLY A 15 -12.25 -0.33 -0.05
CA GLY A 15 -12.66 -0.71 1.31
C GLY A 15 -11.64 -0.41 2.41
N GLU A 16 -10.34 -0.60 2.15
CA GLU A 16 -9.27 -0.47 3.17
C GLU A 16 -8.13 0.46 2.76
N GLY A 17 -8.17 0.95 1.52
CA GLY A 17 -7.11 1.75 0.95
C GLY A 17 -7.28 3.24 1.17
N SER A 18 -6.33 3.98 0.61
CA SER A 18 -6.36 5.45 0.57
C SER A 18 -5.65 5.91 -0.70
N ILE A 19 -6.29 6.82 -1.42
CA ILE A 19 -5.73 7.51 -2.60
C ILE A 19 -5.47 8.96 -2.20
N MET A 20 -4.21 9.37 -2.22
CA MET A 20 -3.78 10.64 -1.64
C MET A 20 -2.77 11.35 -2.54
N LEU A 21 -2.76 12.68 -2.49
CA LEU A 21 -1.67 13.50 -3.02
C LEU A 21 -0.83 13.98 -1.82
N GLN A 22 0.42 13.54 -1.72
CA GLN A 22 1.24 13.84 -0.53
C GLN A 22 2.68 14.19 -0.89
N LYS A 23 3.29 15.08 -0.09
CA LYS A 23 4.69 15.45 -0.21
C LYS A 23 5.54 14.48 0.62
N PHE A 24 6.39 13.70 -0.04
CA PHE A 24 7.21 12.67 0.60
C PHE A 24 8.53 13.22 1.14
N HIS A 25 9.15 14.15 0.40
CA HIS A 25 10.39 14.82 0.79
C HIS A 25 10.21 16.34 0.76
N SER A 26 10.96 17.06 1.61
CA SER A 26 10.87 18.53 1.73
C SER A 26 11.16 19.27 0.42
N ASN A 27 11.96 18.67 -0.46
CA ASN A 27 12.47 19.30 -1.68
C ASN A 27 11.71 18.87 -2.95
N GLU A 28 10.60 18.15 -2.80
CA GLU A 28 9.80 17.64 -3.92
C GLU A 28 8.38 18.20 -3.94
N HIS A 29 7.73 18.16 -5.10
CA HIS A 29 6.30 18.44 -5.21
C HIS A 29 5.48 17.25 -4.68
N PRO A 30 4.26 17.50 -4.19
CA PRO A 30 3.33 16.43 -3.84
C PRO A 30 3.18 15.44 -5.00
N SER A 31 3.19 14.15 -4.68
CA SER A 31 3.06 13.07 -5.65
C SER A 31 1.88 12.17 -5.29
N PRO A 32 1.15 11.63 -6.28
CA PRO A 32 0.10 10.67 -6.01
C PRO A 32 0.64 9.44 -5.26
N CYS A 33 -0.19 8.93 -4.37
CA CYS A 33 0.10 7.78 -3.51
C CYS A 33 -1.15 6.95 -3.37
N VAL A 34 -1.00 5.63 -3.53
CA VAL A 34 -2.03 4.67 -3.12
C VAL A 34 -1.44 3.81 -2.01
N SER A 35 -2.19 3.64 -0.93
CA SER A 35 -1.78 2.80 0.19
C SER A 35 -2.92 1.94 0.71
N ILE A 36 -2.59 0.72 1.12
CA ILE A 36 -3.51 -0.20 1.80
C ILE A 36 -2.82 -0.68 3.08
N ALA A 37 -3.58 -0.88 4.17
CA ALA A 37 -3.05 -1.43 5.41
C ALA A 37 -3.94 -2.54 5.95
N SER A 38 -3.34 -3.67 6.31
CA SER A 38 -4.06 -4.86 6.78
C SER A 38 -3.13 -5.73 7.63
N THR A 39 -3.70 -6.71 8.32
CA THR A 39 -2.93 -7.69 9.12
C THR A 39 -2.51 -8.92 8.30
N THR A 40 -2.97 -9.02 7.04
CA THR A 40 -2.73 -10.14 6.15
C THR A 40 -1.54 -9.87 5.22
N LEU A 41 -0.36 -10.40 5.55
CA LEU A 41 0.86 -10.20 4.76
C LEU A 41 0.79 -10.87 3.36
N GLU A 42 0.22 -12.07 3.28
CA GLU A 42 0.11 -12.85 2.04
C GLU A 42 -0.66 -12.09 0.95
N LEU A 43 -1.71 -11.37 1.34
CA LEU A 43 -2.47 -10.51 0.44
C LEU A 43 -1.57 -9.45 -0.20
N PHE A 44 -0.71 -8.79 0.59
CA PHE A 44 0.20 -7.78 0.05
C PHE A 44 1.32 -8.37 -0.79
N GLN A 45 1.78 -9.58 -0.49
CA GLN A 45 2.72 -10.29 -1.34
C GLN A 45 2.10 -10.60 -2.70
N TRP A 46 0.85 -11.07 -2.72
CA TRP A 46 0.09 -11.28 -3.95
C TRP A 46 -0.14 -9.99 -4.74
N ILE A 47 -0.60 -8.91 -4.08
CA ILE A 47 -0.79 -7.60 -4.74
C ILE A 47 0.52 -7.11 -5.34
N LYS A 48 1.63 -7.15 -4.57
CA LYS A 48 2.95 -6.72 -5.05
C LYS A 48 3.41 -7.53 -6.27
N SER A 49 3.24 -8.86 -6.24
CA SER A 49 3.58 -9.72 -7.37
C SER A 49 2.71 -9.44 -8.59
N THR A 50 1.42 -9.15 -8.39
CA THR A 50 0.45 -8.95 -9.47
C THR A 50 0.61 -7.57 -10.13
N VAL A 51 0.89 -6.53 -9.33
CA VAL A 51 1.15 -5.16 -9.78
C VAL A 51 2.57 -5.00 -10.33
N GLY A 52 3.53 -5.77 -9.83
CA GLY A 52 4.95 -5.69 -10.21
C GLY A 52 5.69 -4.49 -9.63
N ASN A 53 5.08 -3.74 -8.71
CA ASN A 53 5.65 -2.55 -8.08
C ASN A 53 5.09 -2.37 -6.66
N GLY A 54 5.57 -1.35 -5.94
CA GLY A 54 5.14 -0.99 -4.59
C GLY A 54 6.01 -1.59 -3.49
N ARG A 55 5.91 -1.00 -2.30
CA ARG A 55 6.67 -1.38 -1.11
C ARG A 55 5.73 -1.87 -0.01
N ILE A 56 6.09 -3.00 0.59
CA ILE A 56 5.45 -3.53 1.80
C ILE A 56 6.29 -3.10 3.00
N THR A 57 5.66 -2.53 4.01
CA THR A 57 6.31 -2.09 5.25
C THR A 57 5.52 -2.62 6.45
N LYS A 58 6.21 -3.27 7.39
CA LYS A 58 5.62 -3.65 8.68
C LYS A 58 5.44 -2.41 9.54
N LYS A 59 4.25 -2.22 10.10
CA LYS A 59 3.99 -1.17 11.09
C LYS A 59 4.49 -1.65 12.44
N LYS A 60 5.10 -0.73 13.21
CA LYS A 60 5.54 -1.04 14.57
C LYS A 60 4.33 -1.38 15.42
N ASN A 61 4.36 -2.57 16.01
CA ASN A 61 3.39 -2.98 17.01
C ASN A 61 3.91 -2.55 18.39
N TYR A 62 3.15 -1.70 19.07
CA TYR A 62 3.52 -1.18 20.40
C TYR A 62 2.93 -2.03 21.53
N ASN A 63 2.00 -2.93 21.24
CA ASN A 63 1.37 -3.82 22.21
C ASN A 63 1.04 -5.18 21.57
N ASN A 64 2.05 -6.07 21.56
CA ASN A 64 1.96 -7.38 20.92
C ASN A 64 0.95 -8.33 21.58
N GLU A 65 0.60 -8.10 22.86
CA GLU A 65 -0.40 -8.92 23.55
C GLU A 65 -1.81 -8.60 23.08
N LYS A 66 -2.09 -7.34 22.74
CA LYS A 66 -3.43 -6.87 22.36
C LYS A 66 -3.65 -6.76 20.86
N HIS A 67 -2.59 -6.52 20.08
CA HIS A 67 -2.71 -6.21 18.66
C HIS A 67 -1.92 -7.19 17.81
N LYS A 68 -2.52 -7.54 16.66
CA LYS A 68 -1.84 -8.29 15.61
C LYS A 68 -0.85 -7.39 14.88
N ASP A 69 0.19 -8.01 14.33
CA ASP A 69 1.10 -7.33 13.42
C ASP A 69 0.34 -6.77 12.21
N CYS A 70 0.63 -5.52 11.87
CA CYS A 70 0.01 -4.82 10.76
C CYS A 70 1.05 -4.48 9.71
N TYR A 71 0.66 -4.58 8.45
CA TYR A 71 1.48 -4.29 7.29
C TYR A 71 0.81 -3.19 6.47
N SER A 72 1.61 -2.52 5.66
CA SER A 72 1.11 -1.57 4.67
C SER A 72 1.77 -1.81 3.33
N TYR A 73 0.97 -1.84 2.28
CA TYR A 73 1.44 -1.79 0.90
C TYR A 73 1.27 -0.36 0.39
N LYS A 74 2.31 0.23 -0.20
CA LYS A 74 2.30 1.59 -0.75
C LYS A 74 2.92 1.63 -2.14
N ILE A 75 2.30 2.36 -3.04
CA ILE A 75 2.87 2.76 -4.34
C ILE A 75 2.87 4.28 -4.41
N ASN A 76 4.04 4.85 -4.69
CA ASN A 76 4.27 6.29 -4.80
C ASN A 76 4.77 6.61 -6.21
N PHE A 77 4.16 7.62 -6.84
CA PHE A 77 4.48 8.02 -8.21
C PHE A 77 5.50 9.16 -8.24
N ILE A 78 6.62 8.96 -7.53
CA ILE A 78 7.71 9.95 -7.49
C ILE A 78 8.44 9.91 -8.83
N LYS A 79 8.49 11.04 -9.53
CA LYS A 79 9.39 11.21 -10.68
C LYS A 79 10.80 11.43 -10.14
N ILE A 80 11.68 10.46 -10.34
CA ILE A 80 13.12 10.67 -10.16
C ILE A 80 13.55 11.65 -11.28
N LYS A 81 14.11 12.80 -10.89
CA LYS A 81 14.71 13.76 -11.83
C LYS A 81 16.03 13.25 -12.38
#